data_AF-A0A916R821-F1
#
_entry.id   AF-A0A916R821-F1
#
_cell.length_a   1.000
_cell.length_b   1.000
_cell.length_c   1.000
_cell.angle_alpha   90.00
_cell.angle_beta   90.00
_cell.angle_gamma   90.00
#
_symmetry.space_group_name_H-M   'P 1'
#
loop_
_entity.id
_entity.type
_entity.pdbx_description
1 polymer ?
#
loop_
_entity_poly.entity_id
_entity_poly.type
_entity_poly.pdbx_seq_one_letter_code
_entity_poly.pdbx_strand_id
1 'polypeptide(L)'
;MPYKNKLEIMRDNFLVQIELLNNEIILIEAGKKGLEILNSTFEEVLKGITGGFHARIGAEREEVQELLLLIKIPLETFDSQPIQNSTMKVQISVEQLRIFTQILSEACHGIKILDFENKIGTTKNQLKSFLDVSINLYESIEKSI
;
A
#
# COMPACT_ATOMS: atom_id res chain seq x y z
N MET A 1 15.27 18.31 -13.59
CA MET A 1 14.24 18.94 -12.73
C MET A 1 14.29 18.23 -11.38
N PRO A 2 14.22 18.92 -10.23
CA PRO A 2 14.22 18.24 -8.94
C PRO A 2 12.89 17.50 -8.81
N TYR A 3 12.95 16.17 -8.78
CA TYR A 3 11.78 15.34 -8.56
C TYR A 3 11.14 15.75 -7.22
N LYS A 4 9.81 15.94 -7.22
CA LYS A 4 9.09 16.04 -5.95
C LYS A 4 9.12 14.65 -5.32
N ASN A 5 10.16 14.38 -4.54
CA ASN A 5 10.40 13.13 -3.82
C ASN A 5 9.40 12.89 -2.68
N LYS A 6 8.29 13.64 -2.67
CA LYS A 6 7.23 13.60 -1.68
C LYS A 6 5.90 13.70 -2.41
N LEU A 7 5.13 12.63 -2.40
CA LEU A 7 3.74 12.63 -2.87
C LEU A 7 2.82 12.56 -1.67
N GLU A 8 1.85 13.47 -1.60
CA GLU A 8 0.92 13.61 -0.50
C GLU A 8 -0.51 13.51 -1.01
N ILE A 9 -1.29 12.58 -0.46
CA ILE A 9 -2.74 12.53 -0.68
C ILE A 9 -3.45 12.74 0.63
N MET A 10 -4.25 13.81 0.68
CA MET A 10 -5.32 13.99 1.66
C MET A 10 -6.67 13.75 0.98
N ARG A 11 -7.37 12.68 1.36
CA ARG A 11 -8.80 12.50 1.07
C ARG A 11 -9.49 11.82 2.25
N ASP A 12 -10.65 12.31 2.65
CA ASP A 12 -11.53 11.69 3.66
C ASP A 12 -10.84 11.25 4.97
N ASN A 13 -10.02 12.13 5.57
CA ASN A 13 -9.23 11.91 6.79
C ASN A 13 -8.11 10.88 6.67
N PHE A 14 -7.71 10.54 5.46
CA PHE A 14 -6.54 9.73 5.19
C PHE A 14 -5.44 10.61 4.59
N LEU A 15 -4.31 10.66 5.29
CA LEU A 15 -3.05 11.17 4.78
C LEU A 15 -2.20 9.96 4.45
N VAL A 16 -1.81 9.79 3.17
CA VAL A 16 -0.60 9.05 2.83
C VAL A 16 0.43 9.98 2.22
N GLN A 17 1.55 10.14 2.91
CA GLN A 17 2.74 10.76 2.33
C GLN A 17 3.72 9.67 1.96
N ILE A 18 4.24 9.71 0.74
CA ILE A 18 5.28 8.79 0.33
C ILE A 18 6.55 9.56 -0.02
N GLU A 19 7.66 9.27 0.68
CA GLU A 19 8.96 9.91 0.47
C GLU A 19 10.04 8.93 0.02
N LEU A 20 10.82 9.28 -1.01
CA LEU A 20 11.96 8.49 -1.48
C LEU A 20 13.27 8.98 -0.82
N LEU A 21 13.95 8.06 -0.13
CA LEU A 21 15.25 8.25 0.50
C LEU A 21 16.30 7.35 -0.19
N ASN A 22 17.40 7.95 -0.61
CA ASN A 22 18.57 7.26 -1.18
C ASN A 22 18.25 6.34 -2.38
N ASN A 23 17.27 6.69 -3.22
CA ASN A 23 16.79 5.91 -4.37
C ASN A 23 16.28 4.49 -4.08
N GLU A 24 16.25 4.07 -2.82
CA GLU A 24 15.92 2.68 -2.45
C GLU A 24 14.83 2.57 -1.40
N ILE A 25 14.72 3.55 -0.50
CA ILE A 25 13.86 3.47 0.68
C ILE A 25 12.68 4.41 0.52
N ILE A 26 11.49 3.88 0.70
CA ILE A 26 10.23 4.60 0.55
C ILE A 26 9.55 4.68 1.91
N LEU A 27 9.26 5.89 2.38
CA LEU A 27 8.53 6.14 3.61
C LEU A 27 7.04 6.32 3.31
N ILE A 28 6.19 5.38 3.72
CA ILE A 28 4.73 5.55 3.68
C ILE A 28 4.26 6.08 5.03
N GLU A 29 3.79 7.32 5.08
CA GLU A 29 3.21 7.94 6.26
C GLU A 29 1.69 7.84 6.19
N ALA A 30 1.08 6.91 6.91
CA ALA A 30 -0.38 6.69 6.90
C ALA A 30 -1.01 6.96 8.28
N GLY A 31 -2.22 7.51 8.29
CA GLY A 31 -3.09 7.47 9.48
C GLY A 31 -3.64 6.06 9.74
N LYS A 32 -4.12 5.79 10.96
CA LYS A 32 -4.63 4.47 11.38
C LYS A 32 -5.59 3.82 10.36
N LYS A 33 -6.64 4.54 9.95
CA LYS A 33 -7.63 4.05 8.97
C LYS A 33 -6.99 3.66 7.63
N GLY A 34 -5.94 4.37 7.24
CA GLY A 34 -5.16 4.05 6.04
C GLY A 34 -4.43 2.73 6.13
N LEU A 35 -3.75 2.50 7.25
CA LEU A 35 -3.07 1.24 7.53
C LEU A 35 -4.05 0.08 7.67
N GLU A 36 -5.22 0.29 8.27
CA GLU A 36 -6.28 -0.71 8.35
C GLU A 36 -6.75 -1.15 6.95
N ILE A 37 -7.02 -0.19 6.05
CA ILE A 37 -7.42 -0.48 4.67
C ILE A 37 -6.33 -1.25 3.93
N LEU A 38 -5.07 -0.83 4.06
CA LEU A 38 -3.93 -1.52 3.45
C LEU A 38 -3.78 -2.94 3.98
N ASN A 39 -3.82 -3.11 5.31
CA ASN A 39 -3.76 -4.41 5.96
C ASN A 39 -4.88 -5.34 5.47
N SER A 40 -6.14 -4.89 5.50
CA SER A 40 -7.29 -5.68 5.03
C SER A 40 -7.20 -6.01 3.54
N THR A 41 -6.72 -5.08 2.71
CA THR A 41 -6.49 -5.32 1.28
C THR A 41 -5.47 -6.45 1.08
N PHE A 42 -4.35 -6.37 1.79
CA PHE A 42 -3.27 -7.34 1.67
C PHE A 42 -3.68 -8.71 2.18
N GLU A 43 -4.39 -8.78 3.31
CA GLU A 43 -4.95 -10.02 3.83
C GLU A 43 -5.93 -10.67 2.86
N GLU A 44 -6.83 -9.88 2.27
CA GLU A 44 -7.82 -10.42 1.34
C GLU A 44 -7.17 -10.87 0.03
N VAL A 45 -6.18 -10.13 -0.47
CA VAL A 45 -5.35 -10.58 -1.60
C VAL A 45 -4.65 -11.89 -1.23
N LEU A 46 -4.00 -11.99 -0.08
CA LEU A 46 -3.33 -13.22 0.39
C LEU A 46 -4.29 -14.42 0.53
N LYS A 47 -5.52 -14.19 0.99
CA LYS A 47 -6.57 -15.23 1.07
C LYS A 47 -7.03 -15.67 -0.33
N GLY A 48 -7.06 -14.73 -1.28
CA GLY A 48 -7.42 -14.95 -2.68
C GLY A 48 -6.31 -15.57 -3.54
N ILE A 49 -5.05 -15.55 -3.08
CA ILE A 49 -3.92 -16.19 -3.77
C ILE A 49 -4.11 -17.71 -3.74
N THR A 50 -4.74 -18.22 -4.79
CA THR A 50 -4.72 -19.63 -5.20
C THR A 50 -4.54 -19.70 -6.72
N GLY A 51 -3.75 -20.66 -7.23
CA GLY A 51 -3.55 -20.86 -8.67
C GLY A 51 -2.92 -19.66 -9.41
N GLY A 52 -3.50 -19.26 -10.56
CA GLY A 52 -2.95 -18.27 -11.52
C GLY A 52 -2.84 -16.81 -11.05
N PHE A 53 -2.95 -16.55 -9.74
CA PHE A 53 -2.75 -15.23 -9.11
C PHE A 53 -1.27 -14.85 -9.01
N HIS A 54 -0.39 -15.84 -8.77
CA HIS A 54 1.06 -15.66 -8.70
C HIS A 54 1.63 -15.05 -10.00
N ALA A 55 1.11 -15.46 -11.16
CA ALA A 55 1.55 -14.94 -12.47
C ALA A 55 1.16 -13.47 -12.71
N ARG A 56 0.16 -12.92 -12.00
CA ARG A 56 -0.31 -11.53 -12.19
C ARG A 56 0.33 -10.55 -11.22
N ILE A 57 0.53 -10.99 -9.97
CA ILE A 57 1.25 -10.18 -8.97
C ILE A 57 2.75 -10.24 -9.24
N GLY A 58 3.29 -11.33 -9.79
CA GLY A 58 4.73 -11.45 -10.05
C GLY A 58 5.56 -11.36 -8.77
N ALA A 59 5.00 -11.91 -7.68
CA ALA A 59 5.60 -12.01 -6.36
C ALA A 59 5.18 -13.34 -5.72
N GLU A 60 6.07 -13.91 -4.91
CA GLU A 60 5.82 -15.09 -4.09
C GLU A 60 4.96 -14.73 -2.87
N ARG A 61 4.31 -15.76 -2.31
CA ARG A 61 3.45 -15.60 -1.13
C ARG A 61 4.23 -15.00 0.04
N GLU A 62 5.47 -15.46 0.22
CA GLU A 62 6.39 -15.03 1.27
C GLU A 62 6.70 -13.53 1.16
N GLU A 63 6.97 -13.03 -0.04
CA GLU A 63 7.27 -11.59 -0.26
C GLU A 63 6.05 -10.72 0.09
N VAL A 64 4.85 -11.18 -0.26
CA VAL A 64 3.59 -10.49 0.13
C VAL A 64 3.37 -10.55 1.64
N GLN A 65 3.73 -11.66 2.30
CA GLN A 65 3.64 -11.80 3.75
C GLN A 65 4.63 -10.88 4.48
N GLU A 66 5.86 -10.78 4.01
CA GLU A 66 6.87 -9.86 4.56
C GLU A 66 6.36 -8.41 4.50
N LEU A 67 5.80 -8.02 3.35
CA LEU A 67 5.23 -6.69 3.18
C LEU A 67 4.01 -6.44 4.09
N LEU A 68 3.15 -7.46 4.28
CA LEU A 68 2.05 -7.39 5.24
C LEU A 68 2.54 -7.19 6.68
N LEU A 69 3.59 -7.91 7.08
CA LEU A 69 4.18 -7.78 8.43
C LEU A 69 4.71 -6.36 8.67
N LEU A 70 5.35 -5.76 7.66
CA LEU A 70 5.81 -4.37 7.72
C LEU A 70 4.68 -3.35 7.93
N ILE A 71 3.46 -3.65 7.45
CA ILE A 71 2.28 -2.78 7.62
C ILE A 71 1.59 -3.06 8.98
N LYS A 72 1.55 -4.31 9.42
CA LYS A 72 0.90 -4.72 10.69
C LYS A 72 1.61 -4.21 11.94
N ILE A 73 2.95 -4.28 11.98
CA ILE A 73 3.74 -3.77 13.12
C ILE A 73 3.37 -2.31 13.44
N PRO A 74 3.33 -1.40 12.44
CA PRO A 74 2.80 -0.06 12.62
C PRO A 74 1.40 0.02 13.23
N LEU A 75 0.46 -0.80 12.77
CA LEU A 75 -0.92 -0.77 13.25
C LEU A 75 -1.04 -1.17 14.73
N GLU A 76 -0.29 -2.17 15.18
CA GLU A 76 -0.24 -2.56 16.60
C GLU A 76 0.34 -1.45 17.48
N THR A 77 1.26 -0.67 16.92
CA THR A 77 1.88 0.48 17.60
C THR A 77 0.87 1.60 17.82
N PHE A 78 -0.08 1.79 16.89
CA PHE A 78 -1.18 2.75 17.03
C PHE A 78 -2.11 2.43 18.20
N ASP A 79 -2.47 1.15 18.39
CA ASP A 79 -3.37 0.73 19.46
C ASP A 79 -2.76 0.89 20.86
N SER A 80 -1.43 0.99 20.91
CA SER A 80 -0.65 1.17 22.12
C SER A 80 -0.49 2.65 22.52
N GLN A 81 -0.88 3.61 21.68
CA GLN A 81 -0.68 5.04 21.93
C GLN A 81 -2.01 5.81 22.12
N PRO A 82 -2.04 6.84 22.99
CA PRO A 82 -3.21 7.69 23.15
C PRO A 82 -3.53 8.45 21.85
N ILE A 83 -4.81 8.41 21.47
CA ILE A 83 -5.37 8.86 20.19
C ILE A 83 -5.17 10.38 19.99
N GLN A 84 -4.10 10.78 19.32
CA GLN A 84 -3.95 12.13 18.76
C GLN A 84 -3.26 12.06 17.42
N ASN A 85 -4.01 12.21 16.31
CA ASN A 85 -3.55 12.45 14.94
C ASN A 85 -2.22 11.79 14.58
N SER A 86 -2.01 10.56 15.03
CA SER A 86 -0.75 9.88 14.83
C SER A 86 -0.72 9.46 13.36
N THR A 87 0.33 9.85 12.67
CA THR A 87 0.68 9.30 11.38
C THR A 87 1.91 8.43 11.61
N MET A 88 1.98 7.28 10.94
CA MET A 88 3.10 6.37 11.13
C MET A 88 3.82 6.13 9.82
N LYS A 89 5.15 6.13 9.92
CA LYS A 89 6.07 5.96 8.80
C LYS A 89 6.46 4.49 8.68
N VAL A 90 6.24 3.91 7.52
CA VAL A 90 6.68 2.55 7.16
C VAL A 90 7.78 2.68 6.12
N GLN A 91 8.91 2.00 6.33
CA GLN A 91 10.00 1.98 5.36
C GLN A 91 9.86 0.72 4.50
N ILE A 92 9.84 0.88 3.17
CA ILE A 92 9.83 -0.23 2.22
C ILE A 92 10.87 -0.01 1.12
N SER A 93 11.36 -1.08 0.50
CA SER A 93 12.27 -1.00 -0.64
C SER A 93 11.53 -0.72 -1.96
N VAL A 94 12.27 -0.37 -3.03
CA VAL A 94 11.71 -0.22 -4.39
C VAL A 94 11.05 -1.52 -4.87
N GLU A 95 11.66 -2.66 -4.58
CA GLU A 95 11.08 -3.97 -4.92
C GLU A 95 9.77 -4.23 -4.16
N GLN A 96 9.75 -3.90 -2.87
CA GLN A 96 8.52 -3.95 -2.07
C GLN A 96 7.45 -2.98 -2.57
N LEU A 97 7.82 -1.81 -3.12
CA LEU A 97 6.87 -0.90 -3.76
C LEU A 97 6.30 -1.47 -5.07
N ARG A 98 7.11 -2.16 -5.86
CA ARG A 98 6.63 -2.87 -7.07
C ARG A 98 5.54 -3.86 -6.69
N ILE A 99 5.83 -4.70 -5.69
CA ILE A 99 4.90 -5.69 -5.15
C ILE A 99 3.65 -5.02 -4.58
N PHE A 100 3.82 -3.95 -3.78
CA PHE A 100 2.73 -3.13 -3.23
C PHE A 100 1.79 -2.63 -4.33
N THR A 101 2.36 -2.08 -5.41
CA THR A 101 1.62 -1.55 -6.56
C THR A 101 0.85 -2.67 -7.28
N GLN A 102 1.46 -3.82 -7.47
CA GLN A 102 0.82 -4.97 -8.12
C GLN A 102 -0.33 -5.54 -7.29
N ILE A 103 -0.17 -5.62 -5.96
CA ILE A 103 -1.24 -6.01 -5.03
C ILE A 103 -2.43 -5.06 -5.13
N LEU A 104 -2.19 -3.74 -5.11
CA LEU A 104 -3.25 -2.75 -5.23
C LEU A 104 -3.94 -2.80 -6.61
N SER A 105 -3.18 -3.06 -7.67
CA SER A 105 -3.70 -3.22 -9.02
C SER A 105 -4.63 -4.42 -9.12
N GLU A 106 -4.18 -5.56 -8.61
CA GLU A 106 -4.97 -6.79 -8.60
C GLU A 106 -6.19 -6.66 -7.69
N ALA A 107 -6.08 -5.99 -6.55
CA ALA A 107 -7.23 -5.68 -5.70
C ALA A 107 -8.23 -4.75 -6.42
N CYS A 108 -7.76 -3.74 -7.16
CA CYS A 108 -8.60 -2.89 -8.01
C CYS A 108 -9.32 -3.66 -9.13
N HIS A 109 -8.66 -4.69 -9.69
CA HIS A 109 -9.27 -5.62 -10.64
C HIS A 109 -10.28 -6.56 -9.98
N GLY A 110 -9.94 -7.12 -8.82
CA GLY A 110 -10.75 -8.06 -8.03
C GLY A 110 -12.02 -7.45 -7.44
N ILE A 111 -12.06 -6.13 -7.24
CA ILE A 111 -13.21 -5.39 -6.71
C ILE A 111 -14.53 -5.69 -7.44
N LYS A 112 -14.52 -5.88 -8.76
CA LYS A 112 -15.77 -6.12 -9.51
C LYS A 112 -16.26 -7.58 -9.48
N ILE A 113 -15.41 -8.53 -9.08
CA ILE A 113 -15.67 -9.96 -9.24
C ILE A 113 -15.93 -10.65 -7.89
N LEU A 114 -15.38 -10.12 -6.78
CA LEU A 114 -15.29 -10.83 -5.51
C LEU A 114 -15.92 -10.11 -4.30
N ASP A 115 -16.78 -9.11 -4.54
CA ASP A 115 -17.40 -8.27 -3.50
C ASP A 115 -16.37 -7.64 -2.54
N PHE A 116 -15.23 -7.25 -3.12
CA PHE A 116 -14.05 -6.89 -2.35
C PHE A 116 -14.31 -5.67 -1.48
N GLU A 117 -15.11 -4.68 -1.93
CA GLU A 117 -15.45 -3.47 -1.17
C GLU A 117 -16.00 -3.78 0.24
N ASN A 118 -16.90 -4.78 0.35
CA ASN A 118 -17.47 -5.18 1.63
C ASN A 118 -16.47 -5.91 2.54
N LYS A 119 -15.51 -6.64 1.95
CA LYS A 119 -14.51 -7.41 2.70
C LYS A 119 -13.36 -6.56 3.22
N ILE A 120 -12.93 -5.57 2.44
CA ILE A 120 -11.83 -4.67 2.79
C ILE A 120 -12.32 -3.39 3.50
N GLY A 121 -13.63 -3.16 3.52
CA GLY A 121 -14.24 -1.98 4.15
C GLY A 121 -13.88 -0.65 3.47
N THR A 122 -13.53 -0.68 2.19
CA THR A 122 -13.16 0.51 1.41
C THR A 122 -13.76 0.47 0.01
N THR A 123 -14.06 1.65 -0.52
CA THR A 123 -14.62 1.77 -1.87
C THR A 123 -13.56 1.59 -2.95
N LYS A 124 -13.99 1.25 -4.17
CA LYS A 124 -13.13 1.19 -5.34
C LYS A 124 -12.34 2.47 -5.56
N ASN A 125 -12.98 3.62 -5.38
CA ASN A 125 -12.36 4.91 -5.61
C ASN A 125 -11.25 5.20 -4.58
N GLN A 126 -11.45 4.78 -3.33
CA GLN A 126 -10.42 4.86 -2.31
C GLN A 126 -9.25 3.96 -2.65
N LEU A 127 -9.49 2.68 -2.98
CA LEU A 127 -8.40 1.77 -3.34
C LEU A 127 -7.66 2.20 -4.61
N LYS A 128 -8.39 2.71 -5.61
CA LYS A 128 -7.79 3.30 -6.82
C LYS A 128 -6.91 4.49 -6.48
N SER A 129 -7.26 5.30 -5.48
CA SER A 129 -6.42 6.42 -5.05
C SER A 129 -5.07 5.94 -4.50
N PHE A 130 -5.04 4.81 -3.77
CA PHE A 130 -3.77 4.19 -3.35
C PHE A 130 -2.97 3.68 -4.55
N LEU A 131 -3.63 3.04 -5.53
CA LEU A 131 -2.97 2.52 -6.73
C LEU A 131 -2.37 3.63 -7.60
N ASP A 132 -3.13 4.69 -7.86
CA ASP A 132 -2.68 5.81 -8.68
C ASP A 132 -1.44 6.48 -8.05
N VAL A 133 -1.37 6.53 -6.71
CA VAL A 133 -0.17 6.99 -5.97
C VAL A 133 1.01 6.07 -6.20
N SER A 134 0.81 4.77 -6.00
CA SER A 134 1.91 3.81 -6.04
C SER A 134 2.50 3.71 -7.46
N ILE A 135 1.65 3.76 -8.50
CA ILE A 135 2.08 3.82 -9.92
C ILE A 135 2.89 5.09 -10.19
N ASN A 136 2.37 6.27 -9.84
CA ASN A 136 3.05 7.54 -10.11
C ASN A 136 4.42 7.59 -9.44
N LEU A 137 4.53 7.04 -8.23
CA LEU A 137 5.78 6.95 -7.50
C LEU A 137 6.76 5.98 -8.17
N TYR A 138 6.29 4.78 -8.49
CA TYR A 138 7.11 3.76 -9.15
C TYR A 138 7.68 4.27 -10.48
N GLU A 139 6.86 4.91 -11.31
CA GLU A 139 7.31 5.53 -12.56
C GLU A 139 8.31 6.68 -12.33
N SER A 140 8.16 7.44 -11.24
CA SER A 140 9.08 8.54 -10.92
C SER A 140 10.46 8.01 -10.52
N ILE A 141 10.50 6.86 -9.84
CA ILE A 141 11.75 6.17 -9.47
C ILE A 141 12.42 5.59 -10.72
N GLU A 142 11.69 4.87 -11.58
CA GLU A 142 12.25 4.30 -12.81
C GLU A 142 12.85 5.37 -13.73
N LYS A 143 12.26 6.57 -13.79
CA LYS A 143 12.79 7.71 -14.57
C LYS A 143 13.99 8.40 -13.93
N SER A 144 14.34 8.05 -12.68
CA SER A 144 15.42 8.67 -11.90
C SER A 144 16.69 7.79 -11.80
N ILE A 145 16.63 6.56 -12.31
CA ILE A 145 17.75 5.61 -12.43
C ILE A 145 18.31 5.69 -13.86
#